data_AF-A0AAE9ST90-F1
#
_entry.id   AF-A0AAE9ST90-F1
#
_cell.length_a   1.000
_cell.length_b   1.000
_cell.length_c   1.000
_cell.angle_alpha   90.00
_cell.angle_beta   90.00
_cell.angle_gamma   90.00
#
_symmetry.space_group_name_H-M   'P 1'
#
loop_
_entity.id
_entity.type
_entity.pdbx_description
1 polymer ?
#
loop_
_entity_poly.entity_id
_entity_poly.type
_entity_poly.pdbx_seq_one_letter_code
_entity_poly.pdbx_strand_id
1 'polypeptide(L)'
;MKSFLKFLPAATLAAGLALAAVPAVAQQAQKAPAAPAQSKASPGAIAAAKEILQIKNASGMYAGAVPGLVEKTKNALIQQNLNYQKDLNEIAPIVAQQLNGRQNEIGDGMAQIYASEFTEQELKDLVVFYKSPLGKKLLDAEPRAIGLSMNFINSWAQTFSETVMGAFRAEMRKRGKEI
;
A
#
# COMPACT_ATOMS: atom_id res chain seq x y z
N MET A 1 -37.48 -17.31 19.81
CA MET A 1 -37.74 -18.39 20.77
C MET A 1 -36.46 -18.65 21.57
N LYS A 2 -36.54 -18.42 22.89
CA LYS A 2 -35.81 -19.08 23.99
C LYS A 2 -34.27 -19.08 23.95
N SER A 3 -33.72 -18.07 24.63
CA SER A 3 -32.44 -18.14 25.37
C SER A 3 -32.62 -19.03 26.61
N PHE A 4 -31.66 -19.91 26.86
CA PHE A 4 -31.46 -20.60 28.14
C PHE A 4 -29.97 -20.87 28.32
N LEU A 5 -29.35 -20.29 29.35
CA LEU A 5 -28.14 -20.75 30.05
C LEU A 5 -27.99 -19.84 31.28
N LYS A 6 -28.70 -20.17 32.36
CA LYS A 6 -28.21 -20.92 33.54
C LYS A 6 -27.25 -20.11 34.42
N PHE A 7 -27.84 -19.54 35.47
CA PHE A 7 -27.20 -19.08 36.70
C PHE A 7 -26.76 -20.25 37.57
N LEU A 8 -25.60 -20.13 38.22
CA LEU A 8 -25.35 -20.64 39.57
C LEU A 8 -24.10 -19.96 40.16
N PRO A 9 -24.22 -19.20 41.27
CA PRO A 9 -23.07 -18.73 42.03
C PRO A 9 -22.80 -19.70 43.20
N ALA A 10 -21.54 -20.09 43.37
CA ALA A 10 -21.05 -20.69 44.61
C ALA A 10 -20.30 -19.60 45.39
N ALA A 11 -20.94 -19.11 46.44
CA ALA A 11 -20.33 -18.26 47.45
C ALA A 11 -19.48 -19.13 48.39
N THR A 12 -18.22 -18.77 48.59
CA THR A 12 -17.48 -19.09 49.80
C THR A 12 -16.88 -17.81 50.35
N LEU A 13 -17.51 -17.30 51.42
CA LEU A 13 -16.94 -16.32 52.32
C LEU A 13 -15.70 -16.91 53.00
N ALA A 14 -14.60 -16.18 52.97
CA ALA A 14 -13.62 -16.21 54.05
C ALA A 14 -13.20 -14.77 54.35
N ALA A 15 -13.79 -14.23 55.42
CA ALA A 15 -13.38 -12.98 56.03
C ALA A 15 -12.04 -13.18 56.73
N GLY A 16 -11.06 -12.36 56.38
CA GLY A 16 -9.78 -12.24 57.07
C GLY A 16 -9.40 -10.76 57.14
N LEU A 17 -9.94 -10.05 58.13
CA LEU A 17 -9.48 -8.73 58.55
C LEU A 17 -8.22 -8.92 59.41
N ALA A 18 -7.07 -8.46 58.91
CA ALA A 18 -5.92 -8.15 59.74
C ALA A 18 -5.17 -6.93 59.17
N LEU A 19 -5.05 -5.91 60.02
CA LEU A 19 -4.41 -4.62 59.80
C LEU A 19 -2.88 -4.77 59.68
N ALA A 20 -2.25 -4.17 58.68
CA ALA A 20 -0.88 -3.65 58.77
C ALA A 20 -0.55 -2.69 57.61
N ALA A 21 -0.21 -1.45 57.99
CA ALA A 21 0.61 -0.44 57.31
C ALA A 21 0.80 -0.55 55.77
N VAL A 22 0.20 0.38 55.03
CA VAL A 22 0.61 0.73 53.66
C VAL A 22 1.84 1.64 53.72
N PRO A 23 3.02 1.25 53.20
CA PRO A 23 4.04 2.22 52.84
C PRO A 23 3.59 2.92 51.56
N ALA A 24 3.58 4.24 51.58
CA ALA A 24 3.43 5.09 50.42
C ALA A 24 4.55 4.79 49.41
N VAL A 25 4.26 3.99 48.39
CA VAL A 25 5.14 3.86 47.22
C VAL A 25 4.84 5.03 46.30
N ALA A 26 5.83 5.91 46.20
CA ALA A 26 5.87 7.06 45.33
C ALA A 26 5.41 6.72 43.90
N GLN A 27 4.47 7.52 43.37
CA GLN A 27 4.18 7.57 41.94
C GLN A 27 5.42 8.12 41.22
N GLN A 28 6.35 7.25 40.85
CA GLN A 28 7.26 7.53 39.75
C GLN A 28 6.41 7.52 38.48
N ALA A 29 6.16 8.72 37.94
CA ALA A 29 5.68 8.88 36.58
C ALA A 29 6.70 8.21 35.64
N GLN A 30 6.43 6.98 35.21
CA GLN A 30 7.11 6.35 34.10
C GLN A 30 6.89 7.25 32.88
N LYS A 31 7.92 8.02 32.50
CA LYS A 31 8.02 8.59 31.16
C LYS A 31 7.85 7.42 30.20
N ALA A 32 6.71 7.39 29.49
CA ALA A 32 6.56 6.53 28.34
C ALA A 32 7.77 6.76 27.42
N PRO A 33 8.43 5.71 26.89
CA PRO A 33 9.48 5.88 25.91
C PRO A 33 8.95 6.76 24.79
N ALA A 34 9.59 7.91 24.58
CA ALA A 34 9.33 8.70 23.39
C ALA A 34 9.54 7.78 22.19
N ALA A 35 8.53 7.64 21.33
CA ALA A 35 8.69 6.95 20.06
C ALA A 35 9.94 7.55 19.37
N PRO A 36 10.92 6.74 18.96
CA PRO A 36 12.11 7.27 18.32
C PRO A 36 11.68 8.11 17.12
N ALA A 37 12.06 9.39 17.11
CA ALA A 37 11.94 10.23 15.94
C ALA A 37 12.59 9.47 14.78
N GLN A 38 11.83 9.21 13.71
CA GLN A 38 12.35 8.51 12.53
C GLN A 38 13.58 9.27 12.05
N SER A 39 14.75 8.67 12.28
CA SER A 39 16.00 9.23 11.81
C SER A 39 15.97 9.22 10.28
N LYS A 40 16.41 10.33 9.66
CA LYS A 40 16.51 10.42 8.21
C LYS A 40 17.36 9.24 7.72
N ALA A 41 16.87 8.50 6.72
CA ALA A 41 17.55 7.34 6.16
C ALA A 41 19.00 7.68 5.78
N SER A 42 19.92 6.74 6.02
CA SER A 42 21.33 6.92 5.69
C SER A 42 21.53 7.08 4.17
N PRO A 43 22.62 7.72 3.72
CA PRO A 43 22.96 7.77 2.29
C PRO A 43 23.06 6.38 1.65
N GLY A 44 23.56 5.38 2.39
CA GLY A 44 23.65 3.99 1.94
C GLY A 44 22.27 3.34 1.75
N ALA A 45 21.34 3.58 2.68
CA ALA A 45 19.96 3.12 2.56
C ALA A 45 19.26 3.75 1.35
N ILE A 46 19.42 5.07 1.17
CA ILE A 46 18.84 5.78 0.02
C ILE A 46 19.40 5.24 -1.30
N ALA A 47 20.71 4.98 -1.40
CA ALA A 47 21.32 4.43 -2.60
C ALA A 47 20.78 3.02 -2.93
N ALA A 48 20.69 2.14 -1.93
CA ALA A 48 20.12 0.80 -2.11
C ALA A 48 18.63 0.85 -2.49
N ALA A 49 17.86 1.75 -1.88
CA ALA A 49 16.46 1.98 -2.23
C ALA A 49 16.28 2.47 -3.67
N LYS A 50 17.11 3.42 -4.14
CA LYS A 50 17.12 3.86 -5.54
C LYS A 50 17.36 2.69 -6.49
N GLU A 51 18.33 1.84 -6.16
CA GLU A 51 18.65 0.67 -6.97
C GLU A 51 17.49 -0.34 -7.00
N ILE A 52 16.85 -0.63 -5.87
CA ILE A 52 15.65 -1.51 -5.83
C ILE A 52 14.54 -0.93 -6.70
N LEU A 53 14.26 0.37 -6.58
CA LEU A 53 13.23 1.04 -7.37
C LEU A 53 13.54 1.01 -8.87
N GLN A 54 14.81 1.14 -9.25
CA GLN A 54 15.25 0.97 -10.64
C GLN A 54 15.05 -0.47 -11.13
N ILE A 55 15.45 -1.47 -10.33
CA ILE A 55 15.25 -2.89 -10.67
C ILE A 55 13.76 -3.22 -10.85
N LYS A 56 12.89 -2.61 -10.04
CA LYS A 56 11.43 -2.73 -10.13
C LYS A 56 10.79 -1.87 -11.23
N ASN A 57 11.59 -1.16 -12.03
CA ASN A 57 11.13 -0.25 -13.09
C ASN A 57 10.16 0.85 -12.60
N ALA A 58 10.38 1.38 -11.39
CA ALA A 58 9.55 2.44 -10.82
C ALA A 58 9.60 3.74 -11.65
N SER A 59 10.69 3.97 -12.40
CA SER A 59 10.82 5.11 -13.30
C SER A 59 9.73 5.16 -14.38
N GLY A 60 9.26 3.99 -14.83
CA GLY A 60 8.13 3.91 -15.76
C GLY A 60 6.84 4.55 -15.22
N MET A 61 6.65 4.56 -13.89
CA MET A 61 5.45 5.12 -13.25
C MET A 61 5.37 6.64 -13.38
N TYR A 62 6.52 7.32 -13.49
CA TYR A 62 6.60 8.78 -13.52
C TYR A 62 7.34 9.35 -14.74
N ALA A 63 7.69 8.51 -15.72
CA ALA A 63 8.31 8.95 -16.97
C ALA A 63 7.47 10.02 -17.70
N GLY A 64 6.14 9.93 -17.60
CA GLY A 64 5.20 10.90 -18.17
C GLY A 64 4.91 12.12 -17.31
N ALA A 65 5.49 12.24 -16.10
CA ALA A 65 5.11 13.28 -15.15
C ALA A 65 5.43 14.69 -15.66
N VAL A 66 6.66 14.91 -16.15
CA VAL A 66 7.08 16.20 -16.71
C VAL A 66 6.29 16.58 -17.97
N PRO A 67 6.26 15.76 -19.04
CA PRO A 67 5.51 16.13 -20.25
C PRO A 67 4.00 16.28 -19.97
N GLY A 68 3.43 15.46 -19.08
CA GLY A 68 2.03 15.60 -18.66
C GLY A 68 1.74 16.91 -17.93
N LEU A 69 2.65 17.36 -17.06
CA LEU A 69 2.49 18.64 -16.36
C LEU A 69 2.68 19.84 -17.28
N VAL A 70 3.60 19.75 -18.24
CA VAL A 70 3.79 20.77 -19.28
C VAL A 70 2.51 20.90 -20.11
N GLU A 71 1.95 19.78 -20.58
CA GLU A 71 0.71 19.78 -21.35
C GLU A 71 -0.47 20.34 -20.56
N LYS A 72 -0.61 19.94 -19.29
CA LYS A 72 -1.62 20.48 -18.38
C LYS A 72 -1.50 21.99 -18.22
N THR A 73 -0.28 22.48 -18.00
CA THR A 73 0.01 23.91 -17.83
C THR A 73 -0.25 24.70 -19.11
N LYS A 74 0.17 24.17 -20.26
CA LYS A 74 -0.11 24.73 -21.59
C LYS A 74 -1.62 24.92 -21.79
N ASN A 75 -2.42 23.88 -21.53
CA ASN A 75 -3.86 23.94 -21.71
C ASN A 75 -4.53 24.98 -20.79
N ALA A 76 -4.05 25.13 -19.56
CA ALA A 76 -4.52 26.18 -18.66
C ALA A 76 -4.16 27.59 -19.17
N LEU A 77 -2.96 27.77 -19.74
CA LEU A 77 -2.53 29.05 -20.32
C LEU A 77 -3.33 29.41 -21.58
N ILE A 78 -3.65 28.43 -22.44
CA ILE A 78 -4.49 28.63 -23.63
C ILE A 78 -5.89 29.11 -23.21
N GLN A 79 -6.49 28.47 -22.20
CA GLN A 79 -7.82 28.86 -21.71
C GLN A 79 -7.86 30.31 -21.20
N GLN A 80 -6.77 30.78 -20.59
CA GLN A 80 -6.64 32.15 -20.10
C GLN A 80 -6.26 33.14 -21.21
N ASN A 81 -5.65 32.65 -22.29
CA ASN A 81 -5.07 33.48 -23.35
C ASN A 81 -5.29 32.85 -24.73
N LEU A 82 -6.53 32.90 -25.21
CA LEU A 82 -6.93 32.23 -26.47
C LEU A 82 -6.09 32.66 -27.68
N ASN A 83 -5.57 33.89 -27.69
CA ASN A 83 -4.74 34.42 -28.77
C ASN A 83 -3.34 33.78 -28.85
N TYR A 84 -2.86 33.12 -27.79
CA TYR A 84 -1.51 32.54 -27.72
C TYR A 84 -1.49 31.03 -27.99
N GLN A 85 -2.59 30.44 -28.51
CA GLN A 85 -2.68 29.00 -28.73
C GLN A 85 -1.56 28.46 -29.62
N LYS A 86 -1.21 29.16 -30.71
CA LYS A 86 -0.13 28.74 -31.62
C LYS A 86 1.21 28.71 -30.88
N ASP A 87 1.59 29.84 -30.28
CA ASP A 87 2.87 29.99 -29.60
C ASP A 87 3.00 28.99 -28.45
N LEU A 88 1.95 28.80 -27.64
CA LEU A 88 1.94 27.85 -26.53
C LEU A 88 2.11 26.39 -27.00
N ASN A 89 1.58 26.03 -28.17
CA ASN A 89 1.80 24.70 -28.76
C ASN A 89 3.23 24.53 -29.30
N GLU A 90 3.82 25.59 -29.85
CA GLU A 90 5.21 25.56 -30.36
C GLU A 90 6.25 25.48 -29.23
N ILE A 91 6.02 26.19 -28.11
CA ILE A 91 6.98 26.20 -27.00
C ILE A 91 6.84 25.02 -26.05
N ALA A 92 5.67 24.38 -25.96
CA ALA A 92 5.45 23.24 -25.07
C ALA A 92 6.51 22.12 -25.20
N PRO A 93 6.88 21.62 -26.40
CA PRO A 93 7.95 20.63 -26.52
C PRO A 93 9.32 21.17 -26.07
N ILE A 94 9.60 22.47 -26.26
CA ILE A 94 10.83 23.11 -25.79
C ILE A 94 10.88 23.13 -24.26
N VAL A 95 9.78 23.52 -23.61
CA VAL A 95 9.67 23.52 -22.15
C VAL A 95 9.77 22.09 -21.59
N ALA A 96 9.12 21.13 -22.23
CA ALA A 96 9.23 19.71 -21.84
C ALA A 96 10.67 19.21 -21.94
N GLN A 97 11.40 19.59 -23.00
CA GLN A 97 12.81 19.25 -23.16
C GLN A 97 13.70 19.94 -22.11
N GLN A 98 13.46 21.22 -21.81
CA GLN A 98 14.21 21.97 -20.79
C GLN A 98 14.02 21.39 -19.39
N LEU A 99 12.83 20.87 -19.09
CA LEU A 99 12.51 20.27 -17.80
C LEU A 99 12.75 18.76 -17.77
N ASN A 100 13.25 18.17 -18.87
CA ASN A 100 13.55 16.75 -18.91
C ASN A 100 14.59 16.39 -17.83
N GLY A 101 14.35 15.28 -17.14
CA GLY A 101 15.19 14.82 -16.03
C GLY A 101 14.72 15.33 -14.67
N ARG A 102 13.85 16.34 -14.59
CA ARG A 102 13.25 16.75 -13.31
C ARG A 102 12.37 15.66 -12.68
N GLN A 103 11.91 14.69 -13.46
CA GLN A 103 11.28 13.49 -12.91
C GLN A 103 12.19 12.69 -11.96
N ASN A 104 13.52 12.90 -12.00
CA ASN A 104 14.44 12.31 -11.03
C ASN A 104 14.17 12.81 -9.60
N GLU A 105 13.63 14.02 -9.43
CA GLU A 105 13.20 14.53 -8.12
C GLU A 105 12.11 13.63 -7.50
N ILE A 106 11.23 13.06 -8.33
CA ILE A 106 10.21 12.09 -7.90
C ILE A 106 10.89 10.79 -7.43
N GLY A 107 11.84 10.28 -8.22
CA GLY A 107 12.62 9.10 -7.87
C GLY A 107 13.39 9.26 -6.55
N ASP A 108 13.98 10.43 -6.31
CA ASP A 108 14.69 10.76 -5.08
C ASP A 108 13.76 10.78 -3.86
N GLY A 109 12.58 11.40 -4.00
CA GLY A 109 11.56 11.39 -2.96
C GLY A 109 11.04 9.98 -2.66
N MET A 110 10.77 9.18 -3.70
CA MET A 110 10.35 7.78 -3.56
C MET A 110 11.41 6.93 -2.86
N ALA A 111 12.69 7.11 -3.20
CA ALA A 111 13.77 6.38 -2.56
C ALA A 111 13.91 6.73 -1.08
N GLN A 112 13.69 8.01 -0.71
CA GLN A 112 13.71 8.42 0.69
C GLN A 112 12.56 7.79 1.49
N ILE A 113 11.36 7.71 0.91
CA ILE A 113 10.21 7.01 1.53
C ILE A 113 10.48 5.51 1.62
N TYR A 114 11.00 4.89 0.55
CA TYR A 114 11.29 3.46 0.58
C TYR A 114 12.38 3.12 1.61
N ALA A 115 13.40 3.96 1.72
CA ALA A 115 14.49 3.78 2.68
C ALA A 115 14.09 4.02 4.14
N SER A 116 12.92 4.63 4.43
CA SER A 116 12.44 4.76 5.81
C SER A 116 11.79 3.50 6.36
N GLU A 117 11.40 2.56 5.49
CA GLU A 117 10.69 1.33 5.86
C GLU A 117 11.62 0.17 6.20
N PHE A 118 12.91 0.29 5.86
CA PHE A 118 13.89 -0.79 5.98
C PHE A 118 15.19 -0.27 6.57
N THR A 119 15.91 -1.14 7.25
CA THR A 119 17.31 -0.88 7.59
C THR A 119 18.20 -0.89 6.33
N GLU A 120 19.36 -0.25 6.40
CA GLU A 120 20.32 -0.25 5.30
C GLU A 120 20.75 -1.68 4.91
N GLN A 121 20.89 -2.58 5.88
CA GLN A 121 21.27 -3.97 5.62
C GLN A 121 20.17 -4.72 4.88
N GLU A 122 18.91 -4.58 5.30
CA GLU A 122 17.77 -5.20 4.60
C GLU A 122 17.67 -4.70 3.16
N LEU A 123 17.89 -3.40 2.91
CA LEU A 123 17.91 -2.85 1.55
C LEU A 123 19.05 -3.46 0.72
N LYS A 124 20.24 -3.62 1.28
CA LYS A 124 21.37 -4.29 0.60
C LYS A 124 21.05 -5.74 0.27
N ASP A 125 20.45 -6.47 1.21
CA ASP A 125 20.06 -7.87 1.02
C ASP A 125 18.96 -8.00 -0.06
N LEU A 126 18.01 -7.06 -0.08
CA LEU A 126 17.00 -6.97 -1.13
C LEU A 126 17.62 -6.70 -2.50
N VAL A 127 18.60 -5.80 -2.61
CA VAL A 127 19.35 -5.58 -3.86
C VAL A 127 19.99 -6.88 -4.35
N VAL A 128 20.66 -7.62 -3.46
CA VAL A 128 21.29 -8.91 -3.79
C VAL A 128 20.23 -9.91 -4.28
N PHE A 129 19.11 -10.02 -3.56
CA PHE A 129 18.01 -10.90 -3.93
C PHE A 129 17.45 -10.56 -5.32
N TYR A 130 17.06 -9.31 -5.57
CA TYR A 130 16.46 -8.92 -6.85
C TYR A 130 17.43 -9.03 -8.03
N LYS A 131 18.74 -8.95 -7.80
CA LYS A 131 19.76 -9.19 -8.83
C LYS A 131 20.01 -10.68 -9.12
N SER A 132 19.64 -11.58 -8.22
CA SER A 132 19.79 -13.03 -8.41
C SER A 132 18.93 -13.54 -9.58
N PRO A 133 19.24 -14.71 -10.17
CA PRO A 133 18.41 -15.32 -11.20
C PRO A 133 16.96 -15.55 -10.74
N LEU A 134 16.76 -15.91 -9.47
CA LEU A 134 15.43 -16.11 -8.90
C LEU A 134 14.69 -14.78 -8.73
N GLY A 135 15.35 -13.73 -8.22
CA GLY A 135 14.75 -12.41 -8.05
C GLY A 135 14.32 -11.78 -9.38
N LYS A 136 15.14 -11.90 -10.42
CA LYS A 136 14.77 -11.49 -11.78
C LYS A 136 13.57 -12.28 -12.30
N LYS A 137 13.59 -13.62 -12.15
CA LYS A 137 12.45 -14.46 -12.54
C LYS A 137 11.17 -14.07 -11.79
N LEU A 138 11.26 -13.72 -10.51
CA LEU A 138 10.11 -13.26 -9.73
C LEU A 138 9.50 -11.99 -10.33
N LEU A 139 10.33 -10.96 -10.61
CA LEU A 139 9.87 -9.70 -11.20
C LEU A 139 9.16 -9.90 -12.54
N ASP A 140 9.62 -10.85 -13.35
CA ASP A 140 9.01 -11.15 -14.65
C ASP A 140 7.77 -12.05 -14.56
N ALA A 141 7.79 -13.03 -13.66
CA ALA A 141 6.78 -14.08 -13.59
C ALA A 141 5.58 -13.69 -12.72
N GLU A 142 5.79 -12.91 -11.66
CA GLU A 142 4.74 -12.57 -10.70
C GLU A 142 3.58 -11.78 -11.34
N PRO A 143 3.80 -10.72 -12.15
CA PRO A 143 2.70 -10.03 -12.83
C PRO A 143 1.91 -10.96 -13.76
N ARG A 144 2.60 -11.88 -14.46
CA ARG A 144 1.95 -12.87 -15.32
C ARG A 144 1.13 -13.88 -14.51
N ALA A 145 1.68 -14.39 -13.41
CA ALA A 145 1.01 -15.35 -12.55
C ALA A 145 -0.26 -14.75 -11.91
N ILE A 146 -0.18 -13.50 -11.44
CA ILE A 146 -1.33 -12.76 -10.92
C ILE A 146 -2.36 -12.55 -12.04
N GLY A 147 -1.95 -12.13 -13.24
CA GLY A 147 -2.85 -11.96 -14.38
C GLY A 147 -3.60 -13.26 -14.75
N LEU A 148 -2.88 -14.39 -14.80
CA LEU A 148 -3.48 -15.71 -15.04
C LEU A 148 -4.45 -16.12 -13.92
N SER A 149 -4.11 -15.82 -12.67
CA SER A 149 -4.98 -16.09 -11.52
C SER A 149 -6.29 -15.31 -11.60
N MET A 150 -6.25 -14.04 -12.03
CA MET A 150 -7.46 -13.24 -12.23
C MET A 150 -8.35 -13.80 -13.34
N ASN A 151 -7.76 -14.28 -14.44
CA ASN A 151 -8.51 -14.95 -15.50
C ASN A 151 -9.21 -16.22 -14.99
N PHE A 152 -8.51 -17.01 -14.18
CA PHE A 152 -9.10 -18.18 -13.54
C PHE A 152 -10.28 -17.81 -12.63
N ILE A 153 -10.13 -16.78 -11.79
CA ILE A 153 -11.21 -16.31 -10.89
C ILE A 153 -12.46 -15.93 -11.70
N ASN A 154 -12.29 -15.23 -12.81
CA ASN A 154 -13.39 -14.84 -13.68
C ASN A 154 -14.10 -16.07 -14.28
N SER A 155 -13.33 -17.04 -14.77
CA SER A 155 -13.89 -18.30 -15.31
C SER A 155 -14.61 -19.11 -14.24
N TRP A 156 -14.01 -19.23 -13.05
CA TRP A 156 -14.62 -19.93 -11.92
C TRP A 156 -15.94 -19.28 -11.51
N ALA A 157 -16.01 -17.94 -11.45
CA ALA A 157 -17.22 -17.22 -11.09
C ALA A 157 -18.36 -17.46 -12.08
N GLN A 158 -18.07 -17.55 -13.38
CA GLN A 158 -19.05 -17.88 -14.41
C GLN A 158 -19.65 -19.27 -14.17
N THR A 159 -18.81 -20.29 -13.97
CA THR A 159 -19.29 -21.66 -13.69
C THR A 159 -20.02 -21.75 -12.36
N PHE A 160 -19.50 -21.12 -11.31
CA PHE A 160 -20.10 -21.18 -9.98
C PHE A 160 -21.47 -20.47 -9.93
N SER A 161 -21.69 -19.47 -10.78
CA SER A 161 -22.99 -18.78 -10.89
C SER A 161 -24.14 -19.75 -11.22
N GLU A 162 -23.89 -20.81 -11.99
CA GLU A 162 -24.90 -21.84 -12.28
C GLU A 162 -25.29 -22.63 -11.03
N THR A 163 -24.29 -22.96 -10.20
CA THR A 163 -24.51 -23.63 -8.91
C THR A 163 -25.33 -22.74 -7.98
N VAL A 164 -24.98 -21.44 -7.92
CA VAL A 164 -25.71 -20.45 -7.14
C VAL A 164 -27.16 -20.31 -7.63
N MET A 165 -27.38 -20.19 -8.95
CA MET A 165 -28.74 -20.16 -9.52
C MET A 165 -29.54 -21.42 -9.15
N GLY A 166 -28.93 -22.61 -9.27
CA GLY A 166 -29.55 -23.87 -8.89
C GLY A 166 -29.98 -23.90 -7.42
N ALA A 167 -29.13 -23.40 -6.52
CA ALA A 167 -29.44 -23.29 -5.10
C ALA A 167 -30.63 -22.35 -4.83
N PHE A 168 -30.66 -21.18 -5.49
CA PHE A 168 -31.80 -20.26 -5.38
C PHE A 168 -33.12 -20.88 -5.87
N ARG A 169 -33.09 -21.54 -7.04
CA ARG A 169 -34.27 -22.24 -7.58
C ARG A 169 -34.79 -23.31 -6.62
N ALA A 170 -33.89 -24.12 -6.07
CA ALA A 170 -34.24 -25.16 -5.11
C ALA A 170 -34.92 -24.57 -3.86
N GLU A 171 -34.38 -23.47 -3.32
CA GLU A 171 -34.95 -22.80 -2.15
C GLU A 171 -36.30 -22.13 -2.44
N MET A 172 -36.49 -21.59 -3.65
CA MET A 172 -37.77 -21.01 -4.06
C MET A 172 -38.85 -22.06 -4.29
N ARG A 173 -38.49 -23.24 -4.82
CA ARG A 173 -39.43 -24.38 -4.92
C ARG A 173 -39.97 -24.82 -3.57
N LYS A 174 -39.13 -24.86 -2.52
CA LYS A 174 -39.59 -25.17 -1.16
C LYS A 174 -40.64 -24.18 -0.64
N ARG A 175 -40.67 -22.96 -1.20
CA ARG A 175 -41.63 -21.91 -0.88
C ARG A 175 -42.84 -21.90 -1.81
N GLY A 176 -43.00 -22.94 -2.64
CA GLY A 176 -44.09 -23.07 -3.61
C GLY A 176 -43.96 -22.15 -4.83
N LYS A 177 -42.76 -21.61 -5.10
CA LYS A 177 -42.50 -20.73 -6.25
C LYS A 177 -41.59 -21.45 -7.25
N GLU A 178 -42.09 -21.73 -8.46
CA GLU A 178 -41.28 -22.32 -9.53
C GLU A 178 -40.56 -21.22 -10.32
N ILE A 179 -39.23 -21.16 -10.16
CA ILE A 179 -38.29 -20.36 -10.97
C ILE A 179 -36.99 -21.14 -11.20
#